data_AF-A0A429RHY7-F1
#
_entry.id   AF-A0A429RHY7-F1
#
_cell.length_a   1.000
_cell.length_b   1.000
_cell.length_c   1.000
_cell.angle_alpha   90.00
_cell.angle_beta   90.00
_cell.angle_gamma   90.00
#
_symmetry.space_group_name_H-M   'P 1'
#
loop_
_entity.id
_entity.type
_entity.pdbx_description
1 polymer ?
#
loop_
_entity_poly.entity_id
_entity_poly.type
_entity_poly.pdbx_seq_one_letter_code
_entity_poly.pdbx_strand_id
1 'polypeptide(L)'
;MDKVDPQDPDRTDILLMVHRFELAGIEIDERAVEIAAKYMRWERERRAEQSAKQRAEWEQRQAETEVRECWVYFIRIGQLVKIGMTTNLANRFSSLRPNEVLAIQPGGLADETALHRKFAPLRAGGEFFHPGPPLQEHIRELRQRIGAPQWKKSLVPDGNNWFTDL
;
A
#
# COMPACT_ATOMS: atom_id res chain seq x y z
N MET A 1 -45.21 0.80 -19.70
CA MET A 1 -44.37 1.40 -18.64
C MET A 1 -45.04 1.49 -17.26
N ASP A 2 -46.36 1.34 -17.13
CA ASP A 2 -47.09 1.47 -15.84
C ASP A 2 -47.06 0.22 -14.93
N LYS A 3 -46.24 -0.78 -15.29
CA LYS A 3 -46.22 -2.11 -14.66
C LYS A 3 -45.10 -2.29 -13.62
N VAL A 4 -44.25 -1.29 -13.40
CA VAL A 4 -43.15 -1.33 -12.41
C VAL A 4 -43.54 -0.48 -11.20
N ASP A 5 -43.47 -1.07 -10.01
CA ASP A 5 -43.80 -0.39 -8.75
C ASP A 5 -43.00 0.93 -8.60
N PRO A 6 -43.68 2.09 -8.48
CA PRO A 6 -43.04 3.39 -8.27
C PRO A 6 -42.13 3.48 -7.05
N GLN A 7 -42.36 2.66 -6.03
CA GLN A 7 -41.60 2.65 -4.77
C GLN A 7 -40.49 1.60 -4.75
N ASP A 8 -40.31 0.82 -5.82
CA ASP A 8 -39.24 -0.19 -5.85
C ASP A 8 -37.87 0.51 -5.83
N PRO A 9 -36.99 0.20 -4.86
CA PRO A 9 -35.66 0.81 -4.77
C PRO A 9 -34.80 0.56 -6.02
N ASP A 10 -35.10 -0.48 -6.80
CA ASP A 10 -34.39 -0.84 -8.03
C ASP A 10 -35.16 -0.38 -9.29
N ARG A 11 -36.24 0.39 -9.15
CA ARG A 11 -37.14 0.79 -10.24
C ARG A 11 -36.43 1.31 -11.47
N THR A 12 -35.44 2.19 -11.29
CA THR A 12 -34.67 2.77 -12.41
C THR A 12 -33.95 1.69 -13.20
N ASP A 13 -33.27 0.78 -12.52
CA ASP A 13 -32.52 -0.31 -13.16
C ASP A 13 -33.46 -1.33 -13.82
N ILE A 14 -34.63 -1.59 -13.20
CA ILE A 14 -35.69 -2.44 -13.76
C ILE A 14 -36.22 -1.82 -15.06
N LEU A 15 -36.52 -0.52 -15.08
CA LEU A 15 -37.01 0.18 -16.28
C LEU A 15 -35.97 0.19 -17.40
N LEU A 16 -34.68 0.38 -17.07
CA LEU A 16 -33.60 0.29 -18.04
C LEU A 16 -33.49 -1.12 -18.65
N MET A 17 -33.69 -2.17 -17.85
CA MET A 17 -33.68 -3.54 -18.36
C MET A 17 -34.91 -3.85 -19.22
N VAL A 18 -36.09 -3.42 -18.78
CA VAL A 18 -37.33 -3.54 -19.56
C VAL A 18 -37.18 -2.85 -20.92
N HIS A 19 -36.58 -1.66 -20.96
CA HIS A 19 -36.30 -0.99 -22.22
C HIS A 19 -35.32 -1.76 -23.11
N ARG A 20 -34.32 -2.43 -22.54
CA ARG A 20 -33.43 -3.33 -23.31
C ARG A 20 -34.16 -4.53 -23.88
N PHE A 21 -35.14 -5.07 -23.16
CA PHE A 21 -36.00 -6.14 -23.68
C PHE A 21 -36.83 -5.65 -24.87
N GLU A 22 -37.42 -4.44 -24.79
CA GLU A 22 -38.13 -3.82 -25.92
C GLU A 22 -37.22 -3.70 -27.15
N LEU A 23 -36.00 -3.18 -26.97
CA LEU A 23 -35.02 -3.05 -28.06
C LEU A 23 -34.58 -4.40 -28.65
N ALA A 24 -34.63 -5.48 -27.86
CA ALA A 24 -34.36 -6.84 -28.30
C ALA A 24 -35.57 -7.52 -28.97
N GLY A 25 -36.70 -6.82 -29.10
CA GLY A 25 -37.94 -7.35 -29.68
C GLY A 25 -38.72 -8.28 -28.74
N ILE A 26 -38.42 -8.24 -27.43
CA ILE A 26 -39.17 -9.00 -26.41
C ILE A 26 -40.40 -8.18 -26.01
N GLU A 27 -41.58 -8.82 -26.04
CA GLU A 27 -42.82 -8.20 -25.60
C GLU A 27 -42.80 -7.97 -24.07
N ILE A 28 -43.20 -6.77 -23.63
CA ILE A 28 -43.20 -6.39 -22.21
C ILE A 28 -44.54 -6.71 -21.57
N ASP A 29 -44.70 -7.99 -21.24
CA ASP A 29 -45.77 -8.49 -20.40
C ASP A 29 -45.41 -8.39 -18.90
N GLU A 30 -46.35 -8.79 -18.03
CA GLU A 30 -46.14 -8.77 -16.58
C GLU A 30 -45.00 -9.72 -16.15
N ARG A 31 -44.82 -10.82 -16.87
CA ARG A 31 -43.77 -11.81 -16.62
C ARG A 31 -42.38 -11.26 -16.96
N ALA A 32 -42.25 -10.51 -18.04
CA ALA A 32 -41.00 -9.83 -18.43
C ALA A 32 -40.58 -8.80 -17.37
N VAL A 33 -41.55 -8.06 -16.82
CA VAL A 33 -41.30 -7.13 -15.71
C VAL A 33 -40.91 -7.87 -14.43
N GLU A 34 -41.58 -8.97 -14.10
CA GLU A 34 -41.24 -9.81 -12.95
C GLU A 34 -39.81 -10.38 -13.06
N ILE A 35 -39.42 -10.85 -14.26
CA ILE A 35 -38.07 -11.35 -14.55
C ILE A 35 -37.04 -10.23 -14.37
N ALA A 36 -37.29 -9.04 -14.93
CA ALA A 36 -36.40 -7.89 -14.78
C ALA A 36 -36.23 -7.50 -13.30
N ALA A 37 -37.31 -7.48 -12.53
CA ALA A 37 -37.29 -7.16 -11.10
C ALA A 37 -36.51 -8.20 -10.28
N LYS A 38 -36.73 -9.50 -10.52
CA LYS A 38 -35.97 -10.58 -9.87
C LYS A 38 -34.49 -10.51 -10.22
N TYR A 39 -34.17 -10.24 -11.48
CA TYR A 39 -32.78 -10.12 -11.95
C TYR A 39 -32.06 -8.95 -11.28
N MET A 40 -32.69 -7.77 -11.20
CA MET A 40 -32.07 -6.59 -10.57
C MET A 40 -31.83 -6.76 -9.08
N ARG A 41 -32.77 -7.38 -8.36
CA ARG A 41 -32.59 -7.71 -6.94
C ARG A 41 -31.39 -8.64 -6.73
N TRP A 42 -31.32 -9.73 -7.51
CA TRP A 42 -30.17 -10.65 -7.49
C TRP A 42 -28.86 -9.94 -7.82
N GLU A 43 -28.86 -9.02 -8.80
CA GLU A 43 -27.67 -8.29 -9.19
C GLU A 43 -27.18 -7.34 -8.09
N ARG A 44 -28.10 -6.64 -7.41
CA ARG A 44 -27.77 -5.78 -6.26
C ARG A 44 -27.19 -6.58 -5.10
N GLU A 45 -27.82 -7.69 -4.74
CA GLU A 45 -27.34 -8.60 -3.69
C GLU A 45 -25.94 -9.11 -4.03
N ARG A 46 -25.73 -9.60 -5.26
CA ARG A 46 -24.42 -10.07 -5.72
C ARG A 46 -23.37 -8.95 -5.72
N ARG A 47 -23.72 -7.73 -6.16
CA ARG A 47 -22.81 -6.56 -6.12
C ARG A 47 -22.48 -6.18 -4.67
N ALA A 48 -23.46 -6.23 -3.77
CA ALA A 48 -23.26 -5.96 -2.35
C ALA A 48 -22.36 -7.01 -1.69
N GLU A 49 -22.60 -8.30 -1.93
CA GLU A 49 -21.74 -9.40 -1.50
C GLU A 49 -20.32 -9.27 -2.04
N GLN A 50 -20.18 -8.99 -3.34
CA GLN A 50 -18.86 -8.84 -3.96
C GLN A 50 -18.13 -7.61 -3.42
N SER A 51 -18.83 -6.51 -3.15
CA SER A 51 -18.28 -5.31 -2.52
C SER A 51 -17.89 -5.56 -1.07
N ALA A 52 -18.72 -6.27 -0.31
CA ALA A 52 -18.43 -6.65 1.08
C ALA A 52 -17.23 -7.59 1.16
N LYS A 53 -17.14 -8.58 0.26
CA LYS A 53 -15.98 -9.46 0.15
C LYS A 53 -14.70 -8.68 -0.18
N GLN A 54 -14.75 -7.77 -1.14
CA GLN A 54 -13.59 -6.92 -1.48
C GLN A 54 -13.16 -6.03 -0.30
N ARG A 55 -14.12 -5.46 0.45
CA ARG A 55 -13.84 -4.67 1.65
C ARG A 55 -13.19 -5.53 2.74
N ALA A 56 -13.75 -6.70 3.03
CA ALA A 56 -13.20 -7.63 4.01
C ALA A 56 -11.79 -8.11 3.62
N GLU A 57 -11.54 -8.42 2.35
CA GLU A 57 -10.21 -8.77 1.86
C GLU A 57 -9.21 -7.61 2.00
N TRP A 58 -9.63 -6.38 1.73
CA TRP A 58 -8.79 -5.20 1.90
C TRP A 58 -8.48 -4.93 3.38
N GLU A 59 -9.49 -4.98 4.24
CA GLU A 59 -9.35 -4.84 5.70
C GLU A 59 -8.45 -5.92 6.28
N GLN A 60 -8.62 -7.18 5.86
CA GLN A 60 -7.77 -8.28 6.30
C GLN A 60 -6.31 -8.07 5.86
N ARG A 61 -6.05 -7.64 4.63
CA ARG A 61 -4.69 -7.33 4.16
C ARG A 61 -4.06 -6.16 4.92
N GLN A 62 -4.86 -5.15 5.26
CA GLN A 62 -4.40 -4.03 6.10
C GLN A 62 -4.04 -4.54 7.50
N ALA A 63 -4.91 -5.32 8.14
CA ALA A 63 -4.65 -5.92 9.45
C ALA A 63 -3.42 -6.84 9.44
N GLU A 64 -3.26 -7.69 8.41
CA GLU A 64 -2.06 -8.53 8.25
C GLU A 64 -0.78 -7.71 8.04
N THR A 65 -0.89 -6.55 7.37
CA THR A 65 0.23 -5.62 7.19
C THR A 65 0.58 -4.91 8.50
N GLU A 66 -0.42 -4.48 9.27
CA GLU A 66 -0.25 -3.88 10.60
C GLU A 66 0.37 -4.86 11.60
N VAL A 67 0.05 -6.15 11.49
CA VAL A 67 0.61 -7.20 12.36
C VAL A 67 2.06 -7.54 12.00
N ARG A 68 2.50 -7.31 10.75
CA ARG A 68 3.88 -7.59 10.35
C ARG A 68 4.80 -6.44 10.79
N GLU A 69 5.80 -6.77 11.61
CA GLU A 69 6.89 -5.83 11.92
C GLU A 69 7.57 -5.37 10.62
N CYS A 70 7.31 -4.12 10.26
CA CYS A 70 7.95 -3.45 9.13
C CYS A 70 9.01 -2.48 9.66
N TRP A 71 10.14 -2.45 8.96
CA TRP A 71 11.29 -1.64 9.33
C TRP A 71 11.72 -0.77 8.17
N VAL A 72 11.91 0.52 8.43
CA VAL A 72 12.64 1.43 7.54
C VAL A 72 14.09 1.49 7.99
N TYR A 73 15.00 1.35 7.04
CA TYR A 73 16.44 1.37 7.28
C TYR A 73 17.16 2.44 6.45
N PHE A 74 18.26 2.91 7.03
CA PHE A 74 19.25 3.75 6.38
C PHE A 74 20.57 2.98 6.40
N ILE A 75 21.11 2.67 5.22
CA ILE A 75 22.38 1.94 5.10
C ILE A 75 23.32 2.71 4.17
N ARG A 76 24.62 2.57 4.42
CA ARG A 76 25.65 3.12 3.56
C ARG A 76 26.12 2.07 2.56
N ILE A 77 26.18 2.48 1.30
CA ILE A 77 26.81 1.72 0.22
C ILE A 77 27.73 2.68 -0.54
N GLY A 78 29.04 2.46 -0.40
CA GLY A 78 30.09 3.38 -0.82
C GLY A 78 29.91 4.75 -0.18
N GLN A 79 29.64 5.74 -1.03
CA GLN A 79 29.46 7.15 -0.67
C GLN A 79 28.00 7.60 -0.62
N LEU A 80 27.05 6.67 -0.80
CA LEU A 80 25.62 6.97 -0.83
C LEU A 80 24.90 6.32 0.35
N VAL A 81 23.80 6.93 0.74
CA VAL A 81 22.84 6.37 1.69
C VAL A 81 21.68 5.78 0.90
N LYS A 82 21.35 4.52 1.17
CA LYS A 82 20.12 3.89 0.72
C LYS A 82 19.07 3.99 1.83
N ILE A 83 17.89 4.47 1.46
CA ILE A 83 16.70 4.46 2.34
C ILE A 83 15.75 3.40 1.80
N GLY A 84 15.43 2.40 2.60
CA GLY A 84 14.55 1.31 2.17
C GLY A 84 13.66 0.78 3.27
N MET A 85 12.62 0.02 2.89
CA MET A 85 11.77 -0.73 3.83
C MET A 85 11.95 -2.25 3.67
N THR A 86 11.74 -3.00 4.75
CA THR A 86 11.66 -4.46 4.73
C THR A 86 10.86 -5.00 5.92
N THR A 87 10.23 -6.16 5.75
CA THR A 87 9.70 -7.00 6.84
C THR A 87 10.73 -7.99 7.37
N ASN A 88 11.90 -8.07 6.75
CA ASN A 88 12.99 -8.96 7.15
C ASN A 88 14.36 -8.30 6.91
N LEU A 89 14.91 -7.70 7.96
CA LEU A 89 16.22 -7.02 7.93
C LEU A 89 17.37 -7.98 7.63
N ALA A 90 17.35 -9.19 8.20
CA ALA A 90 18.42 -10.17 8.04
C ALA A 90 18.59 -10.62 6.59
N ASN A 91 17.50 -11.01 5.94
CA ASN A 91 17.53 -11.41 4.52
C ASN A 91 17.90 -10.22 3.64
N ARG A 92 17.35 -9.03 3.92
CA ARG A 92 17.61 -7.83 3.12
C ARG A 92 19.07 -7.42 3.18
N PHE A 93 19.68 -7.36 4.37
CA PHE A 93 21.08 -6.96 4.52
C PHE A 93 22.05 -8.05 4.06
N SER A 94 21.66 -9.32 4.12
CA SER A 94 22.41 -10.41 3.47
C SER A 94 22.52 -10.21 1.96
N SER A 95 21.44 -9.75 1.31
CA SER A 95 21.43 -9.48 -0.13
C SER A 95 22.15 -8.17 -0.50
N LEU A 96 21.95 -7.10 0.28
CA LEU A 96 22.50 -5.78 -0.03
C LEU A 96 23.97 -5.61 0.34
N ARG A 97 24.45 -6.33 1.37
CA ARG A 97 25.83 -6.29 1.86
C ARG A 97 26.38 -4.86 2.09
N PRO A 98 25.72 -4.03 2.93
CA PRO A 98 26.12 -2.64 3.12
C PRO A 98 27.47 -2.48 3.80
N ASN A 99 28.12 -1.34 3.62
CA ASN A 99 29.31 -0.99 4.37
C ASN A 99 28.99 -0.70 5.84
N GLU A 100 27.84 -0.06 6.09
CA GLU A 100 27.40 0.36 7.41
C GLU A 100 25.87 0.41 7.50
N VAL A 101 25.31 0.04 8.65
CA VAL A 101 23.90 0.30 8.97
C VAL A 101 23.85 1.56 9.82
N LEU A 102 23.20 2.61 9.30
CA LEU A 102 23.25 3.94 9.89
C LEU A 102 22.14 4.14 10.93
N ALA A 103 20.92 3.71 10.59
CA ALA A 103 19.74 3.74 11.46
C ALA A 103 18.68 2.72 11.02
N ILE A 104 17.84 2.31 11.95
CA ILE A 104 16.66 1.46 11.73
C ILE A 104 15.53 2.02 12.59
N GLN A 105 14.31 2.11 12.04
CA GLN A 105 13.11 2.48 12.79
C GLN A 105 11.91 1.62 12.38
N PRO A 106 10.93 1.40 13.27
CA PRO A 106 9.63 0.87 12.87
C PRO A 106 9.01 1.76 11.79
N GLY A 107 8.45 1.16 10.75
CA GLY A 107 7.81 1.90 9.67
C GLY A 107 7.57 1.05 8.42
N GLY A 108 6.53 1.41 7.68
CA GLY A 108 6.11 0.73 6.47
C GLY A 108 6.44 1.50 5.19
N LEU A 109 5.76 1.10 4.11
CA LEU A 109 5.90 1.72 2.78
C LEU A 109 5.56 3.22 2.80
N ALA A 110 4.59 3.63 3.62
CA ALA A 110 4.19 5.02 3.75
C ALA A 110 5.31 5.89 4.33
N ASP A 111 5.99 5.40 5.38
CA ASP A 111 7.11 6.08 6.03
C ASP A 111 8.32 6.20 5.09
N GLU A 112 8.66 5.10 4.39
CA GLU A 112 9.70 5.11 3.35
C GLU A 112 9.39 6.14 2.26
N THR A 113 8.15 6.13 1.75
CA THR A 113 7.72 7.07 0.70
C THR A 113 7.81 8.52 1.19
N ALA A 114 7.42 8.79 2.43
CA ALA A 114 7.53 10.10 3.03
C ALA A 114 8.99 10.56 3.14
N LEU A 115 9.91 9.67 3.54
CA LEU A 115 11.34 9.96 3.61
C LEU A 115 11.94 10.18 2.22
N HIS A 116 11.56 9.36 1.24
CA HIS A 116 11.98 9.53 -0.16
C HIS A 116 11.55 10.88 -0.73
N ARG A 117 10.36 11.38 -0.35
CA ARG A 117 9.88 12.72 -0.70
C ARG A 117 10.66 13.80 0.06
N LYS A 118 10.82 13.65 1.38
CA LYS A 118 11.56 14.59 2.24
C LYS A 118 12.98 14.82 1.74
N PHE A 119 13.67 13.76 1.31
CA PHE A 119 15.06 13.82 0.84
C PHE A 119 15.20 13.81 -0.68
N ALA A 120 14.12 14.06 -1.43
CA ALA A 120 14.18 14.14 -2.88
C ALA A 120 15.28 15.08 -3.42
N PRO A 121 15.58 16.25 -2.80
CA PRO A 121 16.68 17.11 -3.24
C PRO A 121 18.08 16.47 -3.16
N LEU A 122 18.25 15.41 -2.37
CA LEU A 122 19.51 14.68 -2.22
C LEU A 122 19.57 13.41 -3.08
N ARG A 123 18.54 13.10 -3.87
CA ARG A 123 18.42 11.83 -4.57
C ARG A 123 19.49 11.70 -5.66
N ALA A 124 20.34 10.68 -5.55
CA ALA A 124 21.34 10.32 -6.55
C ALA A 124 20.75 9.42 -7.66
N GLY A 125 19.73 8.62 -7.32
CA GLY A 125 19.00 7.76 -8.25
C GLY A 125 18.33 6.59 -7.53
N GLY A 126 17.11 6.23 -7.94
CA GLY A 126 16.31 5.19 -7.27
C GLY A 126 16.14 5.48 -5.78
N GLU A 127 16.55 4.52 -4.94
CA GLU A 127 16.51 4.59 -3.47
C GLU A 127 17.81 5.12 -2.84
N PHE A 128 18.73 5.67 -3.64
CA PHE A 128 20.03 6.18 -3.18
C PHE A 128 20.07 7.70 -3.13
N PHE A 129 20.70 8.21 -2.07
CA PHE A 129 20.76 9.62 -1.71
C PHE A 129 22.20 10.03 -1.35
N HIS A 130 22.59 11.24 -1.74
CA HIS A 130 23.80 11.88 -1.27
C HIS A 130 23.71 12.16 0.24
N PRO A 131 24.80 12.01 1.00
CA PRO A 131 24.81 12.22 2.44
C PRO A 131 24.85 13.72 2.79
N GLY A 132 23.87 14.48 2.33
CA GLY A 132 23.77 15.91 2.64
C GLY A 132 23.45 16.17 4.12
N PRO A 133 23.73 17.38 4.64
CA PRO A 133 23.50 17.73 6.03
C PRO A 133 22.09 17.38 6.55
N PRO A 134 20.98 17.63 5.81
CA PRO A 134 19.64 17.30 6.29
C PRO A 134 19.41 15.79 6.53
N LEU A 135 20.01 14.94 5.70
CA LEU A 135 19.88 13.49 5.84
C LEU A 135 20.75 12.98 6.99
N GLN A 136 21.96 13.50 7.12
CA GLN A 136 22.84 13.14 8.23
C GLN A 136 22.24 13.55 9.58
N GLU A 137 21.69 14.75 9.68
CA GLU A 137 21.04 15.22 10.91
C GLU A 137 19.86 14.33 11.29
N HIS A 138 19.00 14.00 10.32
CA HIS A 138 17.89 13.09 10.57
C HIS A 138 18.34 11.72 11.08
N ILE A 139 19.44 11.18 10.55
CA ILE A 139 20.01 9.91 11.03
C ILE A 139 20.54 10.05 12.46
N ARG A 140 21.17 11.18 12.83
CA ARG A 140 21.60 11.43 14.22
C ARG A 140 20.42 11.51 15.17
N GLU A 141 19.38 12.27 14.81
CA GLU A 141 18.14 12.37 15.60
C GLU A 141 17.51 10.98 15.83
N LEU A 142 17.48 10.13 14.80
CA LEU A 142 17.01 8.76 14.94
C LEU A 142 17.87 7.94 15.91
N ARG A 143 19.20 8.05 15.82
CA ARG A 143 20.12 7.35 16.73
C ARG A 143 19.99 7.84 18.17
N GLN A 144 19.76 9.14 18.39
CA GLN A 144 19.52 9.69 19.72
C GLN A 144 18.19 9.21 20.32
N ARG A 145 17.14 9.14 19.49
CA ARG A 145 15.79 8.77 19.93
C ARG A 145 15.61 7.26 20.15
N ILE A 146 16.17 6.43 19.27
CA ILE A 146 15.95 4.97 19.24
C ILE A 146 17.19 4.20 19.72
N GLY A 147 18.37 4.77 19.54
CA GLY A 147 19.65 4.11 19.76
C GLY A 147 20.39 3.81 18.46
N ALA A 148 21.72 3.71 18.54
CA ALA A 148 22.54 3.28 17.42
C ALA A 148 22.28 1.79 17.08
N PRO A 149 22.17 1.44 15.79
CA PRO A 149 22.00 0.05 15.39
C PRO A 149 23.24 -0.78 15.77
N GLN A 150 23.03 -1.88 16.49
CA GLN A 150 24.10 -2.82 16.86
C GLN A 150 24.33 -3.91 15.79
N TRP A 151 24.03 -3.60 14.52
CA TRP A 151 24.08 -4.58 13.44
C TRP A 151 25.52 -4.81 12.97
N LYS A 152 26.00 -6.06 13.05
CA LYS A 152 27.37 -6.43 12.63
C LYS A 152 27.42 -7.51 11.55
N LYS A 153 26.29 -8.17 11.25
CA LYS A 153 26.22 -9.28 10.30
C LYS A 153 26.07 -8.77 8.87
N SER A 154 26.64 -9.50 7.92
CA SER A 154 26.51 -9.25 6.48
C SER A 154 26.96 -7.86 6.01
N LEU A 155 27.83 -7.21 6.78
CA LEU A 155 28.45 -5.95 6.38
C LEU A 155 29.68 -6.21 5.49
N VAL A 156 30.08 -5.21 4.71
CA VAL A 156 31.36 -5.16 4.01
C VAL A 156 32.07 -3.86 4.44
N PRO A 157 32.69 -3.82 5.64
CA PRO A 157 33.30 -2.60 6.14
C PRO A 157 34.42 -2.12 5.22
N ASP A 158 34.51 -0.81 5.01
CA ASP A 158 35.54 -0.15 4.20
C ASP A 158 36.50 0.69 5.06
N GLY A 159 36.49 0.49 6.37
CA GLY A 159 37.27 1.27 7.34
C GLY A 159 36.68 2.63 7.69
N ASN A 160 35.65 3.09 6.98
CA ASN A 160 34.95 4.32 7.30
C ASN A 160 33.75 4.03 8.20
N ASN A 161 33.58 4.83 9.24
CA ASN A 161 32.40 4.80 10.09
C ASN A 161 31.89 6.23 10.22
N TRP A 162 30.67 6.47 9.75
CA TRP A 162 30.14 7.83 9.64
C TRP A 162 29.57 8.37 10.95
N PHE A 163 29.38 7.52 11.96
CA PHE A 163 28.74 7.90 13.22
C PHE A 163 29.43 7.30 14.45
N THR A 164 30.78 7.33 14.49
CA THR A 164 31.60 6.85 15.63
C THR A 164 31.41 7.60 16.93
N ASP A 165 30.89 8.82 16.91
CA ASP A 165 31.07 9.80 18.00
C ASP A 165 29.78 10.13 18.78
N LEU A 166 28.83 9.20 18.88
CA LEU A 166 27.61 9.33 19.70
C LEU A 166 27.62 8.35 20.88
#